data_AF-A0A942SJ78-F1
#
_entry.id   AF-A0A942SJ78-F1
#
_cell.length_a   1.000
_cell.length_b   1.000
_cell.length_c   1.000
_cell.angle_alpha   90.00
_cell.angle_beta   90.00
_cell.angle_gamma   90.00
#
_symmetry.space_group_name_H-M   'P 1'
#
loop_
_entity.id
_entity.type
_entity.pdbx_description
1 polymer ?
#
loop_
_entity_poly.entity_id
_entity_poly.type
_entity_poly.pdbx_seq_one_letter_code
_entity_poly.pdbx_strand_id
1 'polypeptide(L)'
;MYVFVIIQIHYIVVDVNSRVLQKGEFNLRGRRKEQVAYEFWEKIKRNSPLNVTLEKVICEKEDITDMVKEIEKRKETDHNFPF
;
A
#
# COMPACT_ATOMS: atom_id res chain seq x y z
N MET A 1 18.47 -16.49 0.47
CA MET A 1 18.16 -15.87 -0.83
C MET A 1 17.23 -14.70 -0.58
N TYR A 2 17.59 -13.49 -0.97
CA TYR A 2 16.71 -12.32 -0.80
C TYR A 2 15.80 -12.20 -2.02
N VAL A 3 14.49 -12.11 -1.80
CA VAL A 3 13.52 -11.89 -2.88
C VAL A 3 13.22 -10.40 -2.91
N PHE A 4 13.58 -9.76 -4.02
CA PHE A 4 13.23 -8.37 -4.29
C PHE A 4 11.97 -8.36 -5.13
N VAL A 5 11.02 -7.54 -4.73
CA VAL A 5 9.76 -7.37 -5.45
C VAL A 5 9.57 -5.91 -5.82
N ILE A 6 9.01 -5.70 -7.00
CA ILE A 6 8.64 -4.38 -7.47
C ILE A 6 7.17 -4.16 -7.15
N ILE A 7 6.89 -3.12 -6.37
CA ILE A 7 5.55 -2.71 -5.98
C ILE A 7 5.22 -1.40 -6.68
N GLN A 8 4.07 -1.37 -7.35
CA GLN A 8 3.54 -0.22 -8.04
C GLN A 8 2.20 0.14 -7.39
N ILE A 9 2.09 1.36 -6.91
CA ILE A 9 0.88 1.88 -6.30
C ILE A 9 0.35 3.00 -7.20
N HIS A 10 -0.88 2.80 -7.66
CA HIS A 10 -1.68 3.80 -8.35
C HIS A 10 -2.65 4.40 -7.34
N TYR A 11 -2.57 5.70 -7.14
CA TYR A 11 -3.48 6.42 -6.26
C TYR A 11 -3.94 7.73 -6.88
N ILE A 12 -5.11 8.18 -6.46
CA ILE A 12 -5.68 9.45 -6.89
C ILE A 12 -5.55 10.43 -5.73
N VAL A 13 -4.99 11.60 -6.00
CA VAL A 13 -5.06 12.73 -5.08
C VAL A 13 -6.40 13.39 -5.30
N VAL A 14 -7.32 13.21 -4.33
CA VAL A 14 -8.73 13.64 -4.45
C VAL A 14 -8.83 15.15 -4.66
N ASP A 15 -7.98 15.90 -3.96
CA ASP A 15 -7.99 17.37 -3.93
C ASP A 15 -7.73 18.00 -5.30
N VAL A 16 -6.82 17.40 -6.08
CA VAL A 16 -6.43 17.87 -7.42
C VAL A 16 -6.90 16.93 -8.54
N ASN A 17 -7.71 15.92 -8.19
CA ASN A 17 -8.18 14.83 -9.06
C ASN A 17 -7.07 14.25 -9.97
N SER A 18 -5.85 14.14 -9.44
CA SER A 18 -4.67 13.75 -10.20
C SER A 18 -4.29 12.31 -9.89
N ARG A 19 -4.03 11.51 -10.92
CA ARG A 19 -3.61 10.11 -10.79
C ARG A 19 -2.09 10.06 -10.72
N VAL A 20 -1.58 9.49 -9.64
CA VAL A 20 -0.16 9.34 -9.39
C VAL A 20 0.20 7.86 -9.36
N LEU A 21 1.30 7.53 -10.03
CA LEU A 21 1.91 6.21 -9.99
C LEU A 21 3.22 6.31 -9.22
N GLN A 22 3.35 5.50 -8.17
CA GLN A 22 4.58 5.39 -7.42
C GLN A 22 5.08 3.94 -7.44
N LYS A 23 6.32 3.77 -7.86
CA LYS A 23 6.99 2.47 -7.95
C LYS A 23 8.13 2.43 -6.96
N GLY A 24 8.23 1.33 -6.21
CA GLY A 24 9.34 1.06 -5.31
C GLY A 24 9.79 -0.39 -5.44
N GLU A 25 11.09 -0.62 -5.27
CA GLU A 25 11.66 -1.96 -5.14
C GLU A 25 11.88 -2.25 -3.66
N PHE A 26 11.35 -3.38 -3.19
CA PHE A 26 11.40 -3.75 -1.79
C PHE A 26 11.91 -5.18 -1.64
N ASN A 27 12.78 -5.38 -0.67
CA ASN A 27 13.21 -6.71 -0.28
C ASN A 27 12.20 -7.29 0.69
N LEU A 28 11.61 -8.44 0.35
CA LEU A 28 10.62 -9.09 1.19
C LEU A 28 11.19 -9.51 2.54
N ARG A 29 12.49 -9.79 2.69
CA ARG A 29 13.14 -10.20 3.97
C ARG A 29 12.33 -11.21 4.80
N GLY A 30 11.58 -12.12 4.16
CA GLY A 30 10.69 -13.10 4.83
C GLY A 30 9.28 -12.59 5.18
N ARG A 31 8.95 -11.34 4.88
CA ARG A 31 7.60 -10.76 4.95
C ARG A 31 6.79 -11.07 3.69
N ARG A 32 5.46 -10.98 3.83
CA ARG A 32 4.53 -11.13 2.70
C ARG A 32 4.54 -9.88 1.84
N LYS A 33 4.43 -10.06 0.52
CA LYS A 33 4.37 -8.98 -0.46
C LYS A 33 3.24 -7.99 -0.20
N GLU A 34 2.10 -8.48 0.28
CA GLU A 34 0.92 -7.68 0.62
C GLU A 34 1.18 -6.74 1.80
N GLN A 35 1.90 -7.21 2.82
CA GLN A 35 2.26 -6.39 3.98
C GLN A 35 3.21 -5.27 3.60
N VAL A 36 4.23 -5.57 2.79
CA VAL A 36 5.19 -4.57 2.33
C VAL A 36 4.51 -3.54 1.43
N ALA A 37 3.59 -3.98 0.57
CA ALA A 37 2.79 -3.09 -0.27
C ALA A 37 1.88 -2.18 0.56
N TYR A 38 1.24 -2.72 1.59
CA TYR A 38 0.46 -1.93 2.55
C TYR A 38 1.33 -0.92 3.31
N GLU A 39 2.49 -1.32 3.83
CA GLU A 39 3.42 -0.39 4.50
C GLU A 39 3.87 0.74 3.56
N PHE A 40 4.09 0.42 2.28
CA PHE A 40 4.40 1.43 1.27
C PHE A 40 3.23 2.38 1.06
N TRP A 41 2.00 1.87 0.94
CA TRP A 41 0.80 2.69 0.83
C TRP A 41 0.58 3.59 2.06
N GLU A 42 0.74 3.05 3.26
CA GLU A 42 0.60 3.77 4.51
C GLU A 42 1.61 4.93 4.61
N LYS A 43 2.86 4.72 4.14
CA LYS A 43 3.85 5.79 4.04
C LYS A 43 3.45 6.88 3.06
N ILE A 44 2.88 6.53 1.91
CA ILE A 44 2.40 7.51 0.92
C ILE A 44 1.26 8.35 1.51
N LYS A 45 0.28 7.69 2.15
CA LYS A 45 -0.81 8.35 2.88
C LYS A 45 -0.27 9.32 3.95
N ARG A 46 0.68 8.87 4.78
CA ARG A 46 1.27 9.70 5.85
C ARG A 46 2.12 10.87 5.34
N ASN A 47 2.83 10.68 4.23
CA ASN A 47 3.70 11.71 3.66
C ASN A 47 2.92 12.71 2.78
N SER A 48 1.72 12.34 2.33
CA SER A 48 0.87 13.21 1.53
C SER A 48 0.09 14.15 2.45
N PRO A 49 0.21 15.48 2.29
CA PRO A 49 -0.60 16.43 3.04
C PRO A 49 -2.07 16.48 2.55
N LEU A 50 -2.38 15.78 1.45
CA LEU A 50 -3.69 15.78 0.78
C LEU A 50 -4.36 14.41 0.91
N ASN A 51 -5.68 14.39 0.76
CA ASN A 51 -6.44 13.15 0.70
C ASN A 51 -6.07 12.33 -0.54
N VAL A 52 -5.51 11.15 -0.30
CA VAL A 52 -5.13 10.19 -1.34
C VAL A 52 -5.96 8.91 -1.22
N THR A 53 -6.49 8.46 -2.36
CA THR A 53 -7.32 7.26 -2.47
C THR A 53 -6.59 6.19 -3.27
N LEU A 54 -6.53 4.98 -2.72
CA LEU A 54 -5.90 3.83 -3.38
C LEU A 54 -6.74 3.40 -4.58
N GLU A 55 -6.17 3.44 -5.78
CA GLU A 55 -6.83 2.96 -6.99
C GLU A 55 -6.43 1.50 -7.27
N LYS A 56 -5.12 1.22 -7.29
CA LYS A 56 -4.60 -0.09 -7.68
C LYS A 56 -3.22 -0.37 -7.08
N VAL A 57 -2.95 -1.63 -6.73
CA VAL A 57 -1.65 -2.09 -6.26
C VAL A 57 -1.21 -3.30 -7.06
N ILE A 58 -0.09 -3.16 -7.77
CA ILE A 58 0.50 -4.22 -8.59
C ILE A 58 1.86 -4.59 -8.01
N CYS A 59 2.04 -5.87 -7.68
CA CYS A 59 3.29 -6.42 -7.19
C CYS A 59 3.80 -7.48 -8.17
N GLU A 60 4.97 -7.27 -8.80
CA GLU A 60 5.54 -8.20 -9.78
C GLU A 60 4.56 -8.67 -10.88
N LYS A 61 3.71 -7.76 -11.37
CA LYS A 61 2.64 -8.00 -12.36
C LYS A 61 1.39 -8.71 -11.82
N GLU A 62 1.33 -9.00 -10.53
CA GLU A 62 0.15 -9.51 -9.85
C GLU A 62 -0.64 -8.37 -9.20
N ASP A 63 -1.95 -8.32 -9.39
CA ASP A 63 -2.80 -7.37 -8.66
C ASP A 63 -3.04 -7.88 -7.25
N ILE A 64 -2.61 -7.10 -6.26
CA ILE A 64 -2.78 -7.40 -4.83
C ILE A 64 -3.63 -6.33 -4.15
N THR A 65 -4.41 -5.58 -4.92
CA THR A 65 -5.18 -4.44 -4.42
C THR A 65 -6.15 -4.87 -3.32
N ASP A 66 -6.84 -5.99 -3.53
CA ASP A 66 -7.80 -6.53 -2.57
C ASP A 66 -7.12 -6.95 -1.26
N MET A 67 -6.00 -7.67 -1.37
CA MET A 67 -5.21 -8.11 -0.21
C MET A 67 -4.70 -6.93 0.64
N VAL A 68 -4.27 -5.84 0.00
CA VAL A 68 -3.83 -4.62 0.70
C VAL A 68 -5.01 -3.95 1.43
N LYS A 69 -6.19 -3.91 0.82
CA LYS A 69 -7.41 -3.39 1.46
C LYS A 69 -7.87 -4.25 2.64
N GLU A 70 -7.76 -5.57 2.52
CA GLU A 70 -8.07 -6.49 3.62
C GLU A 70 -7.13 -6.27 4.81
N ILE A 71 -5.83 -6.06 4.56
CA ILE A 71 -4.85 -5.74 5.61
C ILE A 71 -5.19 -4.39 6.28
N GLU A 72 -5.57 -3.38 5.50
CA GLU A 72 -6.01 -2.07 6.02
C GLU A 72 -7.18 -2.23 7.00
N LYS A 73 -8.23 -2.94 6.57
CA LYS A 73 -9.43 -3.20 7.38
C LYS A 73 -9.12 -3.97 8.66
N ARG A 74 -8.22 -4.96 8.58
CA ARG A 74 -7.82 -5.77 9.74
C ARG A 74 -7.00 -4.96 10.75
N LYS A 75 -6.13 -4.06 10.29
CA LYS A 75 -5.36 -3.17 11.18
C LYS A 75 -6.21 -2.10 11.85
N GLU A 76 -7.21 -1.56 11.16
CA GLU A 76 -8.14 -0.59 11.74
C GLU A 76 -8.94 -1.20 12.91
N THR A 77 -9.26 -2.50 12.82
CA THR A 77 -9.96 -3.23 13.87
C THR A 77 -9.08 -3.49 15.11
N ASP A 78 -7.77 -3.64 14.94
CA ASP A 78 -6.83 -3.90 16.05
C ASP A 78 -6.59 -2.68 16.93
N HIS A 79 -6.69 -1.46 16.37
CA HIS A 79 -6.49 -0.21 17.12
C HIS A 79 -7.70 0.25 17.94
N ASN A 80 -8.82 -0.49 17.91
CA ASN A 80 -10.04 -0.17 18.65
C ASN A 80 -10.31 -1.14 19.81
N PHE A 81 -9.27 -1.46 20.59
CA PHE A 81 -9.44 -2.00 21.93
C PHE A 81 -9.32 -0.85 22.94
N PRO A 82 -10.45 -0.29 23.43
CA PRO A 82 -10.41 0.48 24.66
C PRO A 82 -10.03 -0.48 25.80
N PHE A 83 -8.90 -0.21 26.44
CA PHE A 83 -8.58 -0.76 27.76
C PHE A 83 -9.52 -0.16 28.79
#